data_AF-A0A9E4ZIE4-F1
#
_entry.id   AF-A0A9E4ZIE4-F1
#
_cell.length_a   1.000
_cell.length_b   1.000
_cell.length_c   1.000
_cell.angle_alpha   90.00
_cell.angle_beta   90.00
_cell.angle_gamma   90.00
#
_symmetry.space_group_name_H-M   'P 1'
#
loop_
_entity.id
_entity.type
_entity.pdbx_description
1 polymer ?
#
loop_
_entity_poly.entity_id
_entity_poly.type
_entity_poly.pdbx_seq_one_letter_code
_entity_poly.pdbx_strand_id
1 'polypeptide(L)'
;MSLLTGLLALILVIVLAYILYKTVKSVTGLIINAVVGVVLLWLINLLDLMQLVGRPDIPINILTVLICAIGGVFGIIVTVVLHLLGIPLGL
;
A
#
# COMPACT_ATOMS: atom_id res chain seq x y z
N MET A 1 -38.34 -27.77 -3.14
CA MET A 1 -37.03 -27.09 -3.00
C MET A 1 -36.22 -27.89 -1.99
N SER A 2 -35.16 -28.60 -2.40
CA SER A 2 -34.48 -29.57 -1.53
C SER A 2 -33.61 -28.88 -0.49
N LEU A 3 -33.47 -29.51 0.68
CA LEU A 3 -32.59 -29.06 1.77
C LEU A 3 -31.14 -28.82 1.30
N LEU A 4 -30.70 -29.55 0.27
CA LEU A 4 -29.39 -29.41 -0.35
C LEU A 4 -29.19 -28.04 -1.04
N THR A 5 -30.22 -27.52 -1.71
CA THR A 5 -30.18 -26.17 -2.32
C THR A 5 -30.09 -25.09 -1.25
N GLY A 6 -30.80 -25.25 -0.13
CA GLY A 6 -30.72 -24.33 1.00
C GLY A 6 -29.33 -24.29 1.64
N LEU A 7 -28.70 -25.46 1.82
CA LEU A 7 -27.36 -25.56 2.38
C LEU A 7 -26.30 -24.93 1.45
N LEU A 8 -26.38 -25.20 0.15
CA LEU A 8 -25.48 -24.62 -0.85
C LEU A 8 -25.59 -23.09 -0.92
N ALA A 9 -26.83 -22.55 -0.88
CA ALA A 9 -27.06 -21.11 -0.85
C ALA A 9 -26.47 -20.46 0.41
N LEU A 10 -26.63 -21.09 1.58
CA LEU A 10 -26.07 -20.60 2.85
C LEU A 10 -24.52 -20.54 2.80
N ILE A 11 -23.88 -21.61 2.32
CA ILE A 11 -22.42 -21.67 2.18
C ILE A 11 -21.93 -20.57 1.24
N LEU A 12 -22.60 -20.36 0.11
CA LEU A 12 -22.24 -19.33 -0.85
C LEU A 12 -22.32 -17.92 -0.23
N VAL A 13 -23.37 -17.62 0.52
CA VAL A 13 -23.53 -16.33 1.21
C VAL A 13 -22.42 -16.10 2.25
N ILE A 14 -22.05 -17.12 3.02
CA ILE A 14 -20.97 -17.02 4.01
C ILE A 14 -19.63 -16.77 3.33
N VAL A 15 -19.33 -17.48 2.25
CA VAL A 15 -18.09 -17.29 1.48
C VAL A 15 -18.04 -15.89 0.89
N LEU A 16 -19.15 -15.41 0.31
CA LEU A 16 -19.24 -14.07 -0.27
C LEU A 16 -19.05 -12.98 0.80
N ALA A 17 -19.69 -13.13 1.96
CA ALA A 17 -19.53 -12.23 3.10
C ALA A 17 -18.09 -12.20 3.63
N TYR A 18 -17.42 -13.35 3.69
CA TYR A 18 -16.02 -13.45 4.11
C TYR A 18 -15.07 -12.74 3.14
N ILE A 19 -15.26 -12.94 1.83
CA ILE A 19 -14.45 -12.27 0.79
C ILE A 19 -14.66 -10.76 0.87
N LEU A 20 -15.91 -10.30 0.97
CA LEU A 20 -16.22 -8.87 1.11
C LEU A 20 -15.61 -8.27 2.38
N TYR A 21 -15.73 -8.96 3.52
CA TYR A 21 -15.13 -8.52 4.77
C TYR A 21 -13.59 -8.41 4.66
N LYS A 22 -12.94 -9.39 4.05
CA LYS A 22 -11.49 -9.39 3.86
C LYS A 22 -11.04 -8.25 2.95
N THR A 23 -11.76 -8.00 1.86
CA THR A 23 -11.47 -6.91 0.92
C THR A 23 -11.65 -5.54 1.58
N VAL A 24 -12.75 -5.33 2.32
CA VAL A 24 -13.00 -4.06 3.05
C VAL A 24 -12.00 -3.85 4.17
N LYS A 25 -11.66 -4.89 4.94
CA LYS A 25 -10.64 -4.82 5.99
C LYS A 25 -9.24 -4.53 5.42
N SER A 26 -8.97 -4.95 4.18
CA SER A 26 -7.74 -4.61 3.47
C SER A 26 -7.62 -3.11 3.15
N VAL A 27 -8.74 -2.38 3.01
CA VAL A 27 -8.74 -0.93 2.73
C VAL A 27 -8.20 -0.16 3.93
N THR A 28 -8.57 -0.54 5.15
CA THR A 28 -8.01 0.07 6.37
C THR A 28 -6.50 -0.16 6.45
N GLY A 29 -6.02 -1.35 6.06
CA GLY A 29 -4.59 -1.66 5.97
C GLY A 29 -3.87 -0.81 4.93
N LEU A 30 -4.48 -0.61 3.76
CA LEU A 30 -3.97 0.29 2.70
C LEU A 30 -3.81 1.73 3.20
N ILE A 31 -4.80 2.25 3.93
CA ILE A 31 -4.76 3.60 4.49
C ILE A 31 -3.63 3.72 5.52
N ILE A 32 -3.51 2.77 6.45
CA ILE A 32 -2.44 2.78 7.46
C ILE A 32 -1.07 2.70 6.78
N ASN A 33 -0.91 1.81 5.80
CA ASN A 33 0.32 1.66 5.04
C ASN A 33 0.69 2.94 4.26
N ALA A 34 -0.31 3.61 3.68
CA ALA A 34 -0.12 4.90 3.00
C ALA A 34 0.37 5.97 3.98
N VAL A 35 -0.29 6.11 5.14
CA VAL A 35 0.08 7.09 6.17
C VAL A 35 1.48 6.81 6.71
N VAL A 36 1.78 5.56 7.08
CA VAL A 36 3.09 5.14 7.58
C VAL A 36 4.18 5.39 6.53
N GLY A 37 3.90 5.06 5.26
CA GLY A 37 4.84 5.30 4.17
C GLY A 37 5.12 6.78 3.92
N VAL A 38 4.10 7.63 3.93
CA VAL A 38 4.26 9.08 3.80
C VAL A 38 5.06 9.65 4.98
N VAL A 39 4.76 9.24 6.21
CA VAL A 39 5.49 9.69 7.41
C VAL A 39 6.96 9.28 7.33
N LEU A 40 7.26 8.06 6.86
CA LEU A 40 8.63 7.58 6.72
C LEU A 40 9.38 8.27 5.58
N LEU A 41 8.75 8.48 4.42
CA LEU A 41 9.34 9.26 3.33
C LEU A 41 9.61 10.70 3.76
N TRP A 42 8.71 11.30 4.53
CA TRP A 42 8.90 12.62 5.11
C TRP A 42 10.08 12.65 6.09
N LEU A 43 10.22 11.64 6.95
CA LEU A 43 11.39 11.48 7.83
C LEU A 43 12.70 11.31 7.03
N ILE A 44 12.68 10.56 5.93
CA ILE A 44 13.84 10.35 5.06
C ILE A 44 14.30 11.68 4.45
N ASN A 45 13.37 12.49 3.97
CA ASN A 45 13.65 13.82 3.45
C ASN A 45 14.06 14.80 4.57
N LEU A 46 13.42 14.76 5.74
CA LEU A 46 13.74 15.64 6.87
C LEU A 46 15.15 15.42 7.43
N LEU A 47 15.64 14.19 7.36
CA LEU A 47 16.97 13.80 7.80
C LEU A 47 18.01 13.87 6.66
N ASP A 48 17.64 14.40 5.49
CA ASP A 48 18.50 14.56 4.31
C ASP A 48 19.24 13.26 3.91
N LEU A 49 18.65 12.08 4.17
CA LEU A 49 19.29 10.78 3.91
C LEU A 49 19.63 10.59 2.43
N MET A 50 18.82 11.16 1.53
CA MET A 50 19.04 11.10 0.09
C MET A 50 20.19 12.01 -0.35
N GLN A 51 20.39 13.12 0.37
CA GLN A 51 21.49 14.05 0.12
C GLN A 51 22.85 13.41 0.47
N LEU A 52 22.89 12.51 1.46
CA LEU A 52 24.08 11.70 1.78
C LEU A 52 24.54 10.83 0.58
N VAL A 53 23.60 10.46 -0.29
CA VAL A 53 23.85 9.65 -1.50
C VAL A 53 23.98 10.53 -2.76
N GLY A 54 24.01 11.86 -2.61
CA GLY A 54 24.14 12.79 -3.73
C GLY A 54 22.91 12.85 -4.64
N ARG A 55 21.74 12.43 -4.14
CA ARG A 55 20.46 12.47 -4.86
C ARG A 55 19.54 13.54 -4.24
N PRO A 56 18.68 14.17 -5.04
CA PRO A 56 17.64 15.06 -4.52
C PRO A 56 16.61 14.27 -3.72
N ASP A 57 15.84 14.98 -2.91
CA ASP A 57 14.77 14.42 -2.07
C ASP A 57 13.74 13.62 -2.87
N ILE A 58 13.11 12.65 -2.20
CA ILE A 58 12.09 11.81 -2.82
C ILE A 58 10.79 12.62 -2.89
N PRO A 59 10.20 12.83 -4.08
CA PRO A 59 8.94 13.57 -4.19
C PRO A 59 7.82 12.79 -3.52
N ILE A 60 7.12 13.44 -2.57
CA ILE A 60 5.91 12.90 -1.95
C ILE A 60 4.74 13.30 -2.85
N ASN A 61 4.28 12.38 -3.68
CA ASN A 61 3.18 12.57 -4.60
C ASN A 61 2.22 11.37 -4.58
N ILE A 62 1.17 11.43 -5.38
CA ILE A 62 0.15 10.38 -5.44
C ILE A 62 0.76 9.01 -5.81
N LEU A 63 1.80 8.99 -6.65
CA LEU A 63 2.44 7.75 -7.09
C LEU A 63 3.26 7.11 -5.94
N THR A 64 4.08 7.89 -5.22
CA THR A 64 4.86 7.38 -4.08
C THR A 64 3.96 6.98 -2.92
N VAL A 65 2.85 7.71 -2.70
CA VAL A 65 1.80 7.35 -1.74
C VAL A 65 1.15 6.01 -2.13
N LEU A 66 0.85 5.79 -3.40
CA LEU A 66 0.20 4.56 -3.88
C LEU A 66 1.14 3.34 -3.76
N ILE A 67 2.42 3.50 -4.12
CA ILE A 67 3.44 2.46 -3.95
C ILE A 67 3.58 2.08 -2.47
N CYS A 68 3.58 3.08 -1.58
CA CYS A 68 3.60 2.85 -0.13
C CYS A 68 2.29 2.27 0.41
N ALA A 69 1.13 2.64 -0.13
CA ALA A 69 -0.15 2.10 0.28
C ALA A 69 -0.23 0.59 -0.01
N ILE A 70 0.18 0.20 -1.23
CA ILE A 70 0.12 -1.18 -1.70
C ILE A 70 1.24 -2.02 -1.05
N GLY A 71 2.46 -1.48 -0.97
CA GLY A 71 3.63 -2.20 -0.46
C GLY A 71 3.87 -2.06 1.04
N GLY A 72 3.20 -1.14 1.74
CA GLY A 72 3.52 -0.78 3.12
C GLY A 72 4.97 -0.34 3.27
N VAL A 73 5.64 -0.86 4.30
CA VAL A 73 7.06 -0.60 4.56
C VAL A 73 7.95 -1.06 3.39
N PHE A 74 7.59 -2.16 2.70
CA PHE A 74 8.31 -2.60 1.50
C PHE A 74 8.17 -1.59 0.35
N GLY A 75 7.04 -0.89 0.26
CA GLY A 75 6.81 0.16 -0.73
C GLY A 75 7.85 1.29 -0.60
N ILE A 76 8.23 1.64 0.62
CA ILE A 76 9.25 2.67 0.89
C ILE A 76 10.61 2.23 0.35
N ILE A 77 11.01 0.99 0.66
CA ILE A 77 12.28 0.43 0.17
C ILE A 77 12.31 0.46 -1.36
N VAL A 78 11.21 0.06 -2.00
CA VAL A 78 11.08 0.10 -3.46
C VAL A 78 11.17 1.53 -3.99
N THR A 79 10.50 2.51 -3.37
CA THR A 79 10.60 3.92 -3.79
C THR A 79 12.01 4.46 -3.65
N VAL A 80 12.72 4.15 -2.56
CA VAL A 80 14.12 4.55 -2.36
C VAL A 80 14.99 3.92 -3.44
N VAL A 81 14.86 2.61 -3.70
CA VAL A 81 15.63 1.92 -4.74
C VAL A 81 15.36 2.48 -6.13
N LEU A 82 14.09 2.69 -6.50
CA LEU A 82 13.72 3.31 -7.78
C LEU A 82 14.32 4.71 -7.93
N HIS A 83 14.25 5.52 -6.86
CA HIS A 83 14.83 6.86 -6.87
C HIS A 83 16.36 6.84 -6.92
N LEU A 84 17.02 5.84 -6.35
CA LEU A 84 18.47 5.60 -6.48
C LEU A 84 18.87 5.08 -7.86
N LEU A 85 17.99 4.34 -8.54
CA LEU A 85 18.17 3.96 -9.94
C LEU A 85 17.91 5.12 -10.92
N GLY A 86 17.37 6.24 -10.44
CA GLY A 86 17.13 7.44 -11.25
C GLY A 86 15.83 7.36 -12.05
N ILE A 87 14.94 6.45 -11.68
CA ILE A 87 13.60 6.38 -12.26
C ILE A 87 12.81 7.55 -11.69
N PRO A 88 12.24 8.43 -12.54
CA PRO A 88 11.47 9.56 -12.06
C PRO A 88 10.23 9.06 -11.33
N LEU A 89 10.14 9.42 -10.06
CA LEU A 89 8.96 9.19 -9.22
C LEU A 89 8.06 10.42 -9.16
N GLY A 90 8.46 11.52 -9.82
CA GLY A 90 7.65 12.71 -10.03
C GLY A 90 6.68 12.51 -11.19
N LEU A 91 5.48 13.07 -11.06
CA LEU A 91 4.49 13.16 -12.13
C LEU A 91 4.62 14.54 -12.79
#